data_AF-A0A969NDK8-F1
#
_entry.id   AF-A0A969NDK8-F1
#
_cell.length_a   1.000
_cell.length_b   1.000
_cell.length_c   1.000
_cell.angle_alpha   90.00
_cell.angle_beta   90.00
_cell.angle_gamma   90.00
#
_symmetry.space_group_name_H-M   'P 1'
#
loop_
_entity.id
_entity.type
_entity.pdbx_description
1 polymer ?
#
loop_
_entity_poly.entity_id
_entity_poly.type
_entity_poly.pdbx_seq_one_letter_code
_entity_poly.pdbx_strand_id
1 'polypeptide(L)'
;MYKGRFVREIKKFYKDIETPDIFKQLIQIPFHVIINTTPNLMLKNAFEQYGLDLDFHYFSHNEPGNEISPSSSKKPLLYNLFGALEGNDESVILSHDDLFKYLQAILGKKSIPQGLKKLFEEANELIFWVLVSKMVRAINATHF
;
A
#
# COMPACT_ATOMS: atom_id res chain seq x y z
N MET A 1 -14.54 -2.94 17.59
CA MET A 1 -15.64 -3.55 16.80
C MET A 1 -15.99 -2.79 15.51
N TYR A 2 -15.56 -1.52 15.32
CA TYR A 2 -15.91 -0.71 14.14
C TYR A 2 -14.96 -0.87 12.91
N LYS A 3 -13.68 -1.19 13.13
CA LYS A 3 -12.64 -1.23 12.07
C LYS A 3 -12.92 -2.24 10.95
N GLY A 4 -13.17 -3.51 11.30
CA GLY A 4 -13.42 -4.54 10.28
C GLY A 4 -14.65 -4.27 9.41
N ARG A 5 -15.71 -3.63 9.94
CA ARG A 5 -16.86 -3.21 9.13
C ARG A 5 -16.45 -2.15 8.11
N PHE A 6 -15.71 -1.14 8.55
CA PHE A 6 -15.25 -0.06 7.70
C PHE A 6 -14.26 -0.54 6.62
N VAL A 7 -13.33 -1.44 6.97
CA VAL A 7 -12.44 -2.09 5.99
C VAL A 7 -13.25 -2.82 4.92
N ARG A 8 -14.31 -3.56 5.30
CA ARG A 8 -15.20 -4.22 4.32
C ARG A 8 -15.93 -3.23 3.41
N GLU A 9 -16.37 -2.09 3.93
CA GLU A 9 -17.01 -1.04 3.13
C GLU A 9 -16.02 -0.43 2.13
N ILE A 10 -14.78 -0.17 2.54
CA ILE A 10 -13.71 0.31 1.65
C ILE A 10 -13.37 -0.74 0.58
N LYS A 11 -13.24 -2.02 0.96
CA LYS A 11 -13.02 -3.13 0.02
C LYS A 11 -14.10 -3.16 -1.06
N LYS A 12 -15.37 -3.01 -0.66
CA LYS A 12 -16.49 -2.92 -1.61
C LYS A 12 -16.38 -1.70 -2.52
N PHE A 13 -16.06 -0.53 -1.96
CA PHE A 13 -15.90 0.70 -2.73
C PHE A 13 -14.86 0.54 -3.84
N TYR A 14 -13.69 -0.05 -3.56
CA TYR A 14 -12.64 -0.24 -4.57
C TYR A 14 -12.85 -1.42 -5.52
N LYS A 15 -13.76 -2.36 -5.20
CA LYS A 15 -13.97 -3.57 -6.01
C LYS A 15 -14.43 -3.25 -7.43
N ASP A 16 -15.28 -2.24 -7.57
CA ASP A 16 -15.93 -1.89 -8.84
C ASP A 16 -15.28 -0.68 -9.52
N ILE A 17 -14.14 -0.18 -9.01
CA ILE A 17 -13.40 0.92 -9.62
C ILE A 17 -12.38 0.34 -10.59
N GLU A 18 -12.55 0.64 -11.87
CA GLU A 18 -11.55 0.32 -12.88
C GLU A 18 -10.22 1.01 -12.57
N THR A 19 -9.12 0.29 -12.79
CA THR A 19 -7.75 0.81 -12.63
C THR A 19 -7.56 2.06 -13.50
N PRO A 20 -7.35 3.26 -12.92
CA PRO A 20 -7.12 4.47 -13.69
C PRO A 20 -5.95 4.36 -14.67
N ASP A 21 -6.08 5.02 -15.83
CA ASP A 21 -5.04 5.06 -16.87
C ASP A 21 -3.67 5.53 -16.36
N ILE A 22 -3.65 6.36 -15.32
CA ILE A 22 -2.40 6.81 -14.72
C ILE A 22 -1.59 5.65 -14.14
N PHE A 23 -2.22 4.60 -13.60
CA PHE A 23 -1.47 3.42 -13.14
C PHE A 23 -0.83 2.67 -14.30
N LYS A 24 -1.46 2.65 -15.48
CA LYS A 24 -0.84 2.11 -16.70
C LYS A 24 0.43 2.88 -17.06
N GLN A 25 0.45 4.19 -16.87
CA GLN A 25 1.65 5.00 -17.12
C GLN A 25 2.73 4.74 -16.06
N LEU A 26 2.36 4.61 -14.79
CA LEU A 26 3.31 4.34 -13.71
C LEU A 26 4.03 3.01 -13.86
N ILE A 27 3.32 1.93 -14.22
CA ILE A 27 3.92 0.59 -14.36
C ILE A 27 4.90 0.50 -15.54
N GLN A 28 4.90 1.48 -16.45
CA GLN A 28 5.87 1.57 -17.55
C GLN A 28 7.18 2.22 -17.14
N ILE A 29 7.20 2.92 -16.00
CA ILE A 29 8.42 3.52 -15.46
C ILE A 29 9.24 2.40 -14.82
N PRO A 30 10.54 2.28 -15.13
CA PRO A 30 11.40 1.18 -14.64
C PRO A 30 11.84 1.40 -13.18
N PHE A 31 10.88 1.65 -12.29
CA PHE A 31 11.12 1.73 -10.86
C PHE A 31 11.70 0.42 -10.36
N HIS A 32 12.65 0.49 -9.43
CA HIS A 32 13.12 -0.68 -8.70
C HIS A 32 12.28 -0.86 -7.44
N VAL A 33 11.87 0.24 -6.81
CA VAL A 33 11.08 0.27 -5.58
C VAL A 33 9.97 1.30 -5.71
N ILE A 34 8.78 0.91 -5.28
CA ILE A 34 7.57 1.74 -5.21
C ILE A 34 7.07 1.68 -3.78
N ILE A 35 7.03 2.83 -3.12
CA ILE A 35 6.46 2.97 -1.78
C ILE A 35 5.09 3.61 -1.90
N ASN A 36 4.06 2.89 -1.46
CA ASN A 36 2.69 3.34 -1.55
C ASN A 36 2.11 3.54 -0.15
N THR A 37 1.44 4.66 0.08
CA THR A 37 0.80 4.99 1.35
C THR A 37 -0.70 4.70 1.32
N THR A 38 -1.22 4.15 0.22
CA THR A 38 -2.63 3.76 0.14
C THR A 38 -2.78 2.25 0.38
N PRO A 39 -3.81 1.80 1.11
CA PRO A 39 -3.99 0.36 1.35
C PRO A 39 -4.68 -0.35 0.18
N ASN A 40 -5.21 0.38 -0.80
CA ASN A 40 -5.86 -0.24 -1.96
C ASN A 40 -4.84 -1.02 -2.81
N LEU A 41 -5.39 -1.90 -3.65
CA LEU A 41 -4.59 -2.80 -4.49
C LEU A 41 -4.54 -2.33 -5.95
N MET A 42 -4.97 -1.11 -6.28
CA MET A 42 -5.15 -0.71 -7.68
C MET A 42 -3.84 -0.73 -8.47
N LEU A 43 -2.73 -0.30 -7.86
CA LEU A 43 -1.41 -0.37 -8.51
C LEU A 43 -0.94 -1.83 -8.66
N LYS A 44 -1.12 -2.67 -7.64
CA LYS A 44 -0.85 -4.12 -7.71
C LYS A 44 -1.66 -4.78 -8.83
N ASN A 45 -2.96 -4.50 -8.88
CA ASN A 45 -3.87 -5.01 -9.89
C ASN A 45 -3.47 -4.53 -11.30
N ALA A 46 -2.89 -3.33 -11.44
CA ALA A 46 -2.34 -2.86 -12.71
C ALA A 46 -1.18 -3.76 -13.18
N PHE A 47 -0.22 -4.09 -12.31
CA PHE A 47 0.86 -5.03 -12.67
C PHE A 47 0.29 -6.39 -13.11
N GLU A 48 -0.66 -6.94 -12.34
CA GLU A 48 -1.30 -8.23 -12.65
C GLU A 48 -2.07 -8.20 -13.98
N GLN A 49 -2.86 -7.15 -14.22
CA GLN A 49 -3.65 -6.96 -15.43
C GLN A 49 -2.78 -6.91 -16.70
N TYR A 50 -1.58 -6.35 -16.61
CA TYR A 50 -0.64 -6.24 -17.73
C TYR A 50 0.40 -7.38 -17.77
N GLY A 51 0.28 -8.38 -16.87
CA GLY A 51 1.18 -9.53 -16.83
C GLY A 51 2.63 -9.18 -16.48
N LEU A 52 2.84 -8.14 -15.68
CA LEU A 52 4.16 -7.70 -15.24
C LEU A 52 4.51 -8.30 -13.88
N ASP A 53 5.77 -8.69 -13.71
CA ASP A 53 6.27 -9.20 -12.44
C ASP A 53 6.28 -8.11 -11.36
N LEU A 54 5.92 -8.50 -10.14
CA LEU A 54 5.87 -7.60 -8.98
C LEU A 54 6.25 -8.37 -7.71
N ASP A 55 7.11 -7.80 -6.88
CA ASP A 55 7.31 -8.25 -5.49
C ASP A 55 6.45 -7.37 -4.57
N PHE A 56 5.30 -7.88 -4.12
CA PHE A 56 4.34 -7.10 -3.34
C PHE A 56 4.44 -7.43 -1.84
N HIS A 57 4.61 -6.39 -1.03
CA HIS A 57 4.65 -6.47 0.42
C HIS A 57 3.85 -5.32 1.04
N TYR A 58 3.47 -5.49 2.31
CA TYR A 58 2.80 -4.45 3.07
C TYR A 58 3.16 -4.52 4.54
N PHE A 59 2.99 -3.40 5.24
CA PHE A 59 3.17 -3.34 6.67
C PHE A 59 2.05 -4.07 7.42
N SER A 60 2.40 -4.96 8.35
CA SER A 60 1.46 -5.63 9.26
C SER A 60 1.99 -5.56 10.69
N HIS A 61 1.17 -5.07 11.63
CA HIS A 61 1.57 -4.97 13.04
C HIS A 61 1.87 -6.32 13.70
N ASN A 62 1.22 -7.37 13.22
CA ASN A 62 1.19 -8.68 13.87
C ASN A 62 2.26 -9.63 13.32
N GLU A 63 2.90 -9.27 12.21
CA GLU A 63 3.88 -10.10 11.54
C GLU A 63 5.25 -9.42 11.58
N PRO A 64 6.34 -10.15 11.89
CA PRO A 64 7.67 -9.64 11.62
C PRO A 64 7.77 -9.34 10.13
N GLY A 65 8.37 -8.20 9.78
CA GLY A 65 8.50 -7.80 8.37
C GLY A 65 9.14 -8.92 7.56
N ASN A 66 8.45 -9.39 6.52
CA ASN A 66 8.95 -10.46 5.65
C ASN A 66 10.30 -10.07 5.06
N GLU A 67 11.14 -11.07 4.78
CA GLU A 67 12.37 -10.85 4.04
C GLU A 67 12.05 -10.26 2.66
N ILE A 68 12.62 -9.10 2.38
CA ILE A 68 12.45 -8.41 1.10
C ILE A 68 13.59 -8.87 0.20
N SER A 69 13.21 -9.45 -0.93
CA SER A 69 14.16 -9.89 -1.95
C SER A 69 14.80 -8.68 -2.66
N PRO A 70 15.98 -8.85 -3.28
CA PRO A 70 16.54 -7.82 -4.15
C PRO A 70 15.54 -7.42 -5.24
N SER A 71 15.28 -6.13 -5.36
CA SER A 71 14.35 -5.58 -6.35
C SER A 71 15.08 -5.23 -7.67
N SER A 72 14.34 -5.23 -8.78
CA SER A 72 14.88 -4.80 -10.08
C SER A 72 13.81 -4.10 -10.90
N SER A 73 14.17 -3.35 -11.93
CA SER A 73 13.19 -2.74 -12.83
C SER A 73 12.27 -3.74 -13.56
N LYS A 74 12.69 -5.02 -13.68
CA LYS A 74 11.87 -6.09 -14.27
C LYS A 74 10.88 -6.71 -13.28
N LYS A 75 11.22 -6.66 -11.99
CA LYS A 75 10.39 -7.13 -10.87
C LYS A 75 10.54 -6.12 -9.73
N PRO A 76 9.83 -4.97 -9.81
CA PRO A 76 9.90 -3.96 -8.78
C PRO A 76 9.35 -4.47 -7.45
N LEU A 77 9.84 -3.88 -6.36
CA LEU A 77 9.21 -3.99 -5.05
C LEU A 77 8.08 -2.96 -4.95
N LEU A 78 6.85 -3.39 -4.68
CA LEU A 78 5.76 -2.52 -4.22
C LEU A 78 5.52 -2.76 -2.74
N TYR A 79 5.81 -1.75 -1.91
CA TYR A 79 5.61 -1.81 -0.47
C TYR A 79 4.51 -0.85 -0.03
N ASN A 80 3.38 -1.38 0.46
CA ASN A 80 2.34 -0.56 1.06
C ASN A 80 2.62 -0.26 2.54
N LEU A 81 2.91 0.99 2.87
CA LEU A 81 3.20 1.43 4.25
C LEU A 81 1.99 1.34 5.17
N PHE A 82 0.78 1.53 4.65
CA PHE A 82 -0.46 1.61 5.46
C PHE A 82 -1.28 0.33 5.44
N GLY A 83 -0.59 -0.81 5.29
CA GLY A 83 -1.19 -2.13 5.14
C GLY A 83 -1.80 -2.33 3.77
N ALA A 84 -2.62 -3.37 3.63
CA ALA A 84 -3.27 -3.71 2.37
C ALA A 84 -4.73 -4.11 2.59
N LEU A 85 -5.58 -3.82 1.60
CA LEU A 85 -6.96 -4.32 1.55
C LEU A 85 -7.03 -5.79 1.09
N GLU A 86 -6.00 -6.58 1.39
CA GLU A 86 -5.96 -8.04 1.30
C GLU A 86 -5.42 -8.62 2.60
N GLY A 87 -5.76 -9.88 2.89
CA GLY A 87 -5.32 -10.53 4.12
C GLY A 87 -5.99 -9.95 5.37
N ASN A 88 -5.17 -9.53 6.35
CA ASN A 88 -5.62 -9.16 7.69
C ASN A 88 -6.13 -7.70 7.75
N ASP A 89 -7.42 -7.53 8.03
CA ASP A 89 -8.08 -6.21 8.20
C ASP A 89 -7.40 -5.33 9.28
N GLU A 90 -6.71 -5.93 10.26
CA GLU A 90 -6.01 -5.20 11.32
C GLU A 90 -4.72 -4.51 10.86
N SER A 91 -4.17 -4.92 9.70
CA SER A 91 -2.97 -4.29 9.12
C SER A 91 -3.24 -2.90 8.54
N VAL A 92 -4.49 -2.61 8.19
CA VAL A 92 -4.88 -1.38 7.49
C VAL A 92 -4.87 -0.21 8.47
N ILE A 93 -4.24 0.89 8.07
CA ILE A 93 -4.20 2.13 8.86
C ILE A 93 -5.30 3.05 8.37
N LEU A 94 -6.38 3.19 9.16
CA LEU A 94 -7.57 3.98 8.79
C LEU A 94 -7.98 5.02 9.83
N SER A 95 -7.35 5.01 11.00
CA SER A 95 -7.66 5.93 12.11
C SER A 95 -6.39 6.59 12.65
N HIS A 96 -6.58 7.66 13.44
CA HIS A 96 -5.47 8.30 14.15
C HIS A 96 -4.76 7.33 15.10
N ASP A 97 -5.50 6.46 15.79
CA ASP A 97 -4.92 5.45 16.67
C ASP A 97 -4.07 4.43 15.91
N ASP A 98 -4.53 3.99 14.73
CA ASP A 98 -3.74 3.09 13.87
C ASP A 98 -2.45 3.79 13.41
N LEU A 99 -2.55 5.05 12.98
CA LEU A 99 -1.39 5.82 12.54
C LEU A 99 -0.38 6.00 13.66
N PHE A 100 -0.85 6.30 14.88
CA PHE A 100 0.02 6.45 16.03
C PHE A 100 0.73 5.13 16.38
N LYS A 101 -0.01 4.00 16.41
CA LYS A 101 0.57 2.67 16.60
C LYS A 101 1.60 2.32 15.53
N TYR A 102 1.34 2.71 14.28
CA TYR A 102 2.27 2.54 13.17
C TYR A 102 3.55 3.34 13.36
N LEU A 103 3.44 4.63 13.68
CA LEU A 103 4.59 5.49 13.96
C LEU A 103 5.42 4.92 15.11
N GLN A 104 4.77 4.48 16.19
CA GLN A 104 5.45 3.81 17.30
C GLN A 104 6.15 2.51 16.87
N ALA A 105 5.53 1.73 15.98
CA ALA A 105 6.13 0.50 15.48
C ALA A 105 7.39 0.79 14.66
N ILE A 106 7.29 1.65 13.64
CA ILE A 106 8.40 1.91 12.71
C ILE A 106 9.56 2.67 13.35
N LEU A 107 9.28 3.55 14.32
CA LEU A 107 10.29 4.30 15.08
C LEU A 107 10.85 3.48 16.26
N GLY A 108 10.16 2.41 16.65
CA GLY A 108 10.55 1.53 17.75
C GLY A 108 11.32 0.28 17.29
N LYS A 109 11.18 -0.81 18.07
CA LYS A 109 11.89 -2.08 17.81
C LYS A 109 11.37 -2.85 16.59
N LYS A 110 10.11 -2.63 16.18
CA LYS A 110 9.51 -3.21 14.96
C LYS A 110 9.82 -2.31 13.77
N SER A 111 11.12 -2.12 13.51
CA SER A 111 11.58 -1.20 12.49
C SER A 111 11.21 -1.70 11.09
N ILE A 112 11.16 -0.76 10.13
CA ILE A 112 11.11 -1.06 8.69
C ILE A 112 12.02 -2.26 8.36
N PRO A 113 11.56 -3.24 7.54
CA PRO A 113 12.36 -4.43 7.22
C PRO A 113 13.75 -4.06 6.74
N GLN A 114 14.77 -4.81 7.15
CA GLN A 114 16.16 -4.45 6.85
C GLN A 114 16.44 -4.36 5.35
N GLY A 115 15.83 -5.24 4.54
CA GLY A 115 15.90 -5.16 3.08
C GLY A 115 15.35 -3.84 2.53
N LEU A 116 14.24 -3.33 3.07
CA LEU A 116 13.68 -2.04 2.67
C LEU A 116 14.55 -0.87 3.08
N LYS A 117 15.14 -0.92 4.29
CA LYS A 117 16.12 0.09 4.74
C LYS A 117 17.32 0.18 3.79
N LYS A 118 17.88 -0.97 3.44
CA LYS A 118 19.02 -1.05 2.51
C LYS A 118 18.66 -0.46 1.14
N LEU A 119 17.47 -0.77 0.62
CA LEU A 119 16.98 -0.20 -0.63
C LEU A 119 16.85 1.34 -0.57
N PHE A 120 16.46 1.90 0.57
CA PHE A 120 16.43 3.36 0.75
C PHE A 120 17.82 3.98 0.84
N GLU A 121 18.79 3.29 1.45
CA GLU A 121 20.18 3.75 1.54
C GLU A 121 20.89 3.73 0.17
N GLU A 122 20.53 2.77 -0.70
CA GLU A 122 21.12 2.60 -2.03
C GLU A 122 20.43 3.43 -3.13
N ALA A 123 19.29 4.06 -2.83
CA ALA A 123 18.53 4.83 -3.81
C ALA A 123 19.25 6.13 -4.19
N ASN A 124 19.57 6.28 -5.48
CA ASN A 124 20.19 7.49 -6.02
C ASN A 124 19.18 8.57 -6.44
N GLU A 125 17.95 8.16 -6.77
CA GLU A 125 16.91 9.03 -7.31
C GLU A 125 15.57 8.72 -6.64
N LEU A 126 14.82 9.77 -6.30
CA LEU A 126 13.54 9.65 -5.61
C LEU A 126 12.50 10.55 -6.27
N ILE A 127 11.37 9.96 -6.65
CA ILE A 127 10.22 10.68 -7.20
C ILE A 127 9.10 10.64 -6.17
N PHE A 128 8.73 11.81 -5.65
CA PHE A 128 7.55 11.95 -4.81
C PHE A 128 6.32 12.25 -5.67
N TRP A 129 5.27 11.47 -5.48
CA TRP A 129 4.02 11.68 -6.18
C TRP A 129 2.83 11.50 -5.23
N VAL A 130 1.82 12.35 -5.39
CA VAL A 130 0.63 12.37 -4.53
C VAL A 130 -0.59 12.14 -5.41
N LEU A 131 -1.26 11.00 -5.22
CA LEU A 131 -2.56 10.74 -5.81
C LEU A 131 -3.65 11.23 -4.85
N VAL A 132 -4.33 12.31 -5.21
CA VAL A 132 -5.49 12.79 -4.44
C VAL A 132 -6.74 12.11 -5.00
N SER A 133 -7.14 11.01 -4.36
CA SER A 133 -8.45 10.40 -4.58
C SER A 133 -9.51 11.15 -3.76
N LYS A 134 -10.51 11.74 -4.43
CA LYS A 134 -11.69 12.29 -3.74
C LYS A 134 -12.57 11.13 -3.27
N MET A 135 -12.37 10.67 -2.04
CA MET A 135 -13.38 9.87 -1.34
C MET A 135 -14.48 10.80 -0.81
N VAL A 136 -15.18 11.49 -1.70
CA VAL A 136 -16.26 12.42 -1.35
C VAL A 136 -17.60 11.75 -1.68
N ARG A 137 -18.39 11.51 -0.62
CA ARG A 137 -19.78 11.01 -0.61
C ARG A 137 -19.99 9.51 -0.84
N ALA A 138 -19.79 8.71 0.20
CA ALA A 138 -20.51 7.42 0.32
C ALA A 138 -21.19 7.21 1.69
N ILE A 139 -21.01 8.11 2.66
CA ILE A 139 -21.48 7.89 4.04
C ILE A 139 -22.75 8.70 4.41
N ASN A 140 -23.20 9.64 3.57
CA ASN A 140 -24.38 10.49 3.89
C ASN A 140 -25.71 10.01 3.28
N ALA A 141 -25.84 8.77 2.81
CA ALA A 141 -27.07 8.28 2.17
C ALA A 141 -27.87 7.24 2.97
N THR A 142 -27.48 6.90 4.20
CA THR A 142 -28.17 5.88 5.02
C THR A 142 -28.87 6.40 6.27
N HIS A 143 -28.94 7.72 6.46
CA HIS A 143 -29.71 8.36 7.53
C HIS A 143 -30.55 9.52 6.99
N PHE A 144 -31.63 9.22 6.26
CA PHE A 144 -32.88 9.97 6.24
C PHE A 144 -34.01 9.03 5.81
#